data_AF-A0A6A5ACB0-F1
#
_entry.id   AF-A0A6A5ACB0-F1
#
_cell.length_a   1.000
_cell.length_b   1.000
_cell.length_c   1.000
_cell.angle_alpha   90.00
_cell.angle_beta   90.00
_cell.angle_gamma   90.00
#
_symmetry.space_group_name_H-M   'P 1'
#
loop_
_entity.id
_entity.type
_entity.pdbx_description
1 polymer ?
#
loop_
_entity_poly.entity_id
_entity_poly.type
_entity_poly.pdbx_seq_one_letter_code
_entity_poly.pdbx_strand_id
1 'polypeptide(L)'
;MPSDATVQFFTERGHSVAKLVTPNVLSFVRNYFNCATLNGAEIEDSDGGCLGSHWEERIFEPELMSPLQSYRNPVSGLTLSYFQDTGWYQVNFTSAQPMYWGANRGCPFATDKCIQGTAPVPTDHFCVDASVDSCSVDLTSRAVCTVRTTTDVIPAYDQYFSNDPSLGGSSFADYCPIYTGYKGGDCYLPSNLQAPTGTSLNLLGETYSPTSFCLKSTLLTTKNAGWSIPGRSTGCYATTCSSGVVSISVVGASGTSLVSCSQ
;
A
#
# COMPACT_ATOMS: atom_id res chain seq x y z
N MET A 1 -5.80 18.40 25.94
CA MET A 1 -4.75 18.22 24.92
C MET A 1 -3.56 17.54 25.58
N PRO A 2 -2.95 16.54 24.94
CA PRO A 2 -1.66 16.00 25.37
C PRO A 2 -0.61 17.11 25.50
N SER A 3 0.48 16.84 26.20
CA SER A 3 1.60 17.78 26.29
C SER A 3 2.37 17.88 24.96
N ASP A 4 3.16 18.94 24.79
CA ASP A 4 4.06 19.10 23.63
C ASP A 4 5.17 18.03 23.57
N ALA A 5 5.39 17.28 24.65
CA ALA A 5 6.28 16.11 24.64
C ALA A 5 5.61 14.85 24.04
N THR A 6 4.31 14.91 23.75
CA THR A 6 3.52 13.80 23.21
C THR A 6 3.02 14.10 21.81
N VAL A 7 2.35 15.24 21.64
CA VAL A 7 1.78 15.67 20.35
C VAL A 7 2.23 17.09 20.05
N GLN A 8 2.68 17.32 18.82
CA GLN A 8 3.01 18.65 18.30
C GLN A 8 2.31 18.87 16.96
N PHE A 9 2.09 20.14 16.63
CA PHE A 9 1.50 20.56 15.37
C PHE A 9 2.56 21.15 14.45
N PHE A 10 2.49 20.80 13.17
CA PHE A 10 3.42 21.27 12.14
C PHE A 10 2.64 21.75 10.92
N THR A 11 3.23 22.63 10.12
CA THR A 11 2.68 22.98 8.81
C THR A 11 3.33 22.09 7.76
N GLU A 12 2.56 21.19 7.16
CA GLU A 12 2.99 20.29 6.09
C GLU A 12 1.92 20.25 5.00
N ARG A 13 2.34 20.07 3.74
CA ARG A 13 1.45 20.02 2.56
C ARG A 13 0.47 21.19 2.39
N GLY A 14 0.67 22.30 3.11
CA GLY A 14 -0.16 23.50 3.04
C GLY A 14 -1.24 23.61 4.12
N HIS A 15 -1.26 22.72 5.13
CA HIS A 15 -2.18 22.77 6.26
C HIS A 15 -1.48 22.36 7.57
N SER A 16 -2.23 22.36 8.68
CA SER A 16 -1.71 22.00 10.01
C SER A 16 -1.94 20.53 10.28
N VAL A 17 -0.86 19.77 10.50
CA VAL A 17 -0.90 18.33 10.82
C VAL A 17 -0.53 18.10 12.28
N ALA A 18 -1.15 17.11 12.92
CA ALA A 18 -0.80 16.66 14.27
C ALA A 18 0.16 15.47 14.20
N LYS A 19 1.24 15.50 14.98
CA LYS A 19 2.23 14.41 15.01
C LYS A 19 2.52 13.96 16.42
N LEU A 20 2.63 12.65 16.59
CA LEU A 20 3.11 12.00 17.79
C LEU A 20 4.65 12.01 17.80
N VAL A 21 5.23 12.57 18.87
CA VAL A 21 6.67 12.86 18.97
C VAL A 21 7.39 12.08 20.07
N THR A 22 6.74 11.04 20.60
CA THR A 22 7.31 10.22 21.70
C THR A 22 8.53 9.44 21.22
N PRO A 23 9.45 9.06 22.14
CA PRO A 23 10.79 8.61 21.76
C PRO A 23 10.84 7.37 20.85
N ASN A 24 10.07 6.30 21.17
CA ASN A 24 10.10 5.08 20.37
C ASN A 24 9.38 5.28 19.04
N VAL A 25 8.24 5.97 19.03
CA VAL A 25 7.50 6.28 17.80
C VAL A 25 8.34 7.13 16.84
N LEU A 26 8.98 8.20 17.33
CA LEU A 26 9.85 9.06 16.53
C LEU A 26 11.06 8.29 15.99
N SER A 27 11.67 7.44 16.81
CA SER A 27 12.77 6.56 16.39
C SER A 27 12.32 5.59 15.29
N PHE A 28 11.15 4.96 15.46
CA PHE A 28 10.59 4.04 14.48
C PHE A 28 10.39 4.74 13.14
N VAL A 29 9.65 5.85 13.07
CA VAL A 29 9.32 6.48 11.78
C VAL A 29 10.55 7.02 11.04
N ARG A 30 11.55 7.53 11.76
CA ARG A 30 12.82 7.97 11.15
C ARG A 30 13.54 6.82 10.47
N ASN A 31 13.60 5.67 11.13
CA ASN A 31 14.22 4.47 10.58
C ASN A 31 13.35 3.86 9.46
N TYR A 32 12.04 3.77 9.67
CA TYR A 32 11.09 3.15 8.75
C TYR A 32 11.05 3.85 7.39
N PHE A 33 10.92 5.18 7.39
CA PHE A 33 10.94 5.96 6.15
C PHE A 33 12.35 6.20 5.62
N ASN A 34 13.42 5.87 6.37
CA ASN A 34 14.79 6.30 6.08
C ASN A 34 14.90 7.85 5.97
N CYS A 35 14.37 8.54 6.99
CA CYS A 35 14.35 9.99 7.08
C CYS A 35 14.78 10.45 8.48
N ALA A 36 16.08 10.73 8.66
CA ALA A 36 16.63 11.12 9.96
C ALA A 36 16.06 12.46 10.50
N THR A 37 15.59 13.33 9.61
CA THR A 37 15.05 14.66 9.96
C THR A 37 13.54 14.65 10.24
N LEU A 38 12.87 13.50 10.13
CA LEU A 38 11.43 13.42 10.39
C LEU A 38 11.13 13.88 11.83
N ASN A 39 10.06 14.64 11.99
CA ASN A 39 9.70 15.37 13.21
C ASN A 39 8.61 14.69 14.05
N GLY A 40 8.01 13.60 13.58
CA GLY A 40 7.01 12.83 14.31
C GLY A 40 6.27 11.85 13.40
N ALA A 41 5.43 11.00 14.00
CA ALA A 41 4.47 10.17 13.27
C ALA A 41 3.16 10.92 13.14
N GLU A 42 2.67 11.11 11.92
CA GLU A 42 1.42 11.82 11.68
C GLU A 42 0.20 11.04 12.17
N ILE A 43 -0.74 11.75 12.76
CA ILE A 43 -1.99 11.22 13.33
C ILE A 43 -3.13 11.73 12.46
N GLU A 44 -4.08 10.85 12.18
CA GLU A 44 -5.27 11.12 11.37
C GLU A 44 -5.99 12.41 11.79
N ASP A 45 -6.27 13.27 10.81
CA ASP A 45 -6.93 14.56 10.99
C ASP A 45 -8.26 14.72 10.23
N SER A 46 -8.67 13.71 9.45
CA SER A 46 -9.99 13.63 8.84
C SER A 46 -11.08 13.22 9.84
N ASP A 47 -12.32 13.64 9.58
CA ASP A 47 -13.45 13.48 10.49
C ASP A 47 -14.06 12.06 10.48
N GLY A 48 -15.15 11.83 11.24
CA GLY A 48 -15.82 10.53 11.33
C GLY A 48 -15.49 9.68 12.57
N GLY A 49 -14.87 10.28 13.59
CA GLY A 49 -14.54 9.61 14.86
C GLY A 49 -13.12 9.03 14.91
N CYS A 50 -12.35 9.16 13.83
CA CYS A 50 -10.98 8.68 13.73
C CYS A 50 -9.94 9.72 14.14
N LEU A 51 -10.30 11.01 14.02
CA LEU A 51 -9.46 12.16 14.33
C LEU A 51 -8.74 12.02 15.67
N GLY A 52 -7.41 12.10 15.62
CA GLY A 52 -6.54 12.07 16.80
C GLY A 52 -6.38 10.71 17.47
N SER A 53 -6.99 9.63 16.95
CA SER A 53 -6.95 8.29 17.55
C SER A 53 -6.36 7.21 16.63
N HIS A 54 -6.02 7.56 15.38
CA HIS A 54 -5.48 6.67 14.36
C HIS A 54 -4.22 7.26 13.73
N TRP A 55 -3.41 6.42 13.11
CA TRP A 55 -2.29 6.87 12.26
C TRP A 55 -2.82 7.44 10.95
N GLU A 56 -2.13 8.45 10.42
CA GLU A 56 -2.42 9.04 9.12
C GLU A 56 -2.42 7.98 7.99
N GLU A 57 -3.58 7.72 7.38
CA GLU A 57 -3.73 6.64 6.38
C GLU A 57 -2.80 6.87 5.19
N ARG A 58 -2.58 8.14 4.77
CA ARG A 58 -1.77 8.45 3.59
C ARG A 58 -0.37 7.82 3.66
N ILE A 59 0.24 7.81 4.84
CA ILE A 59 1.63 7.35 5.01
C ILE A 59 1.76 6.05 5.80
N PHE A 60 0.67 5.57 6.39
CA PHE A 60 0.64 4.35 7.19
C PHE A 60 -0.41 3.34 6.75
N GLU A 61 -1.07 3.45 5.59
CA GLU A 61 -1.75 2.30 4.99
C GLU A 61 -0.77 1.10 4.94
N PRO A 62 -1.16 -0.14 5.23
CA PRO A 62 -2.43 -0.60 5.79
C PRO A 62 -2.38 -0.85 7.31
N GLU A 63 -1.64 -0.11 8.13
CA GLU A 63 -1.40 -0.39 9.56
C GLU A 63 -2.68 -0.71 10.37
N LEU A 64 -2.59 -1.56 11.41
CA LEU A 64 -3.71 -1.93 12.28
C LEU A 64 -4.53 -0.73 12.82
N MET A 65 -3.84 0.34 13.19
CA MET A 65 -4.39 1.54 13.81
C MET A 65 -4.55 2.69 12.82
N SER A 66 -4.53 2.42 11.51
CA SER A 66 -5.00 3.39 10.51
C SER A 66 -6.54 3.41 10.49
N PRO A 67 -7.20 4.49 10.02
CA PRO A 67 -8.65 4.66 10.14
C PRO A 67 -9.46 3.72 9.24
N LEU A 68 -8.84 3.13 8.21
CA LEU A 68 -9.51 2.27 7.24
C LEU A 68 -9.11 0.81 7.39
N GLN A 69 -10.12 -0.07 7.35
CA GLN A 69 -9.87 -1.49 7.22
C GLN A 69 -9.39 -1.81 5.80
N SER A 70 -8.08 -1.96 5.67
CA SER A 70 -7.43 -2.45 4.48
C SER A 70 -7.46 -3.98 4.41
N TYR A 71 -7.12 -4.57 3.25
CA TYR A 71 -7.24 -6.02 3.07
C TYR A 71 -6.35 -6.83 4.03
N ARG A 72 -5.20 -6.27 4.41
CA ARG A 72 -4.28 -6.85 5.40
C ARG A 72 -3.76 -5.74 6.29
N ASN A 73 -4.20 -5.71 7.54
CA ASN A 73 -3.69 -4.73 8.51
C ASN A 73 -2.64 -5.33 9.45
N PRO A 74 -1.34 -5.01 9.28
CA PRO A 74 -0.30 -5.53 10.16
C PRO A 74 -0.29 -4.80 11.50
N VAL A 75 -0.03 -5.55 12.58
CA VAL A 75 0.41 -4.98 13.86
C VAL A 75 1.88 -4.60 13.70
N SER A 76 2.13 -3.38 13.22
CA SER A 76 3.47 -2.96 12.84
C SER A 76 4.32 -2.57 14.05
N GLY A 77 5.62 -2.37 13.81
CA GLY A 77 6.51 -1.77 14.80
C GLY A 77 6.08 -0.36 15.24
N LEU A 78 5.27 0.36 14.45
CA LEU A 78 4.77 1.69 14.80
C LEU A 78 3.81 1.62 16.00
N THR A 79 2.74 0.84 15.88
CA THR A 79 1.75 0.65 16.96
C THR A 79 2.37 0.02 18.19
N LEU A 80 3.30 -0.91 18.01
CA LEU A 80 4.08 -1.48 19.11
C LEU A 80 4.96 -0.41 19.81
N SER A 81 5.59 0.49 19.05
CA SER A 81 6.36 1.60 19.62
C SER A 81 5.48 2.56 20.41
N TYR A 82 4.29 2.86 19.91
CA TYR A 82 3.29 3.65 20.62
C TYR A 82 2.91 3.00 21.95
N PHE A 83 2.54 1.71 21.94
CA PHE A 83 2.21 1.00 23.18
C PHE A 83 3.36 1.00 24.19
N GLN A 84 4.60 0.88 23.73
CA GLN A 84 5.77 0.99 24.61
C GLN A 84 5.91 2.39 25.22
N ASP A 85 5.64 3.45 24.44
CA ASP A 85 5.71 4.84 24.89
C ASP A 85 4.56 5.23 25.84
N THR A 86 3.42 4.56 25.79
CA THR A 86 2.32 4.81 26.76
C THR A 86 2.70 4.45 28.20
N GLY A 87 3.68 3.55 28.38
CA GLY A 87 4.08 3.02 29.69
C GLY A 87 3.10 2.01 30.29
N TRP A 88 1.98 1.69 29.62
CA TRP A 88 1.02 0.67 30.07
C TRP A 88 1.43 -0.76 29.70
N TYR A 89 2.31 -0.91 28.71
CA TYR A 89 2.71 -2.20 28.16
C TYR A 89 4.22 -2.38 28.16
N GLN A 90 4.65 -3.63 28.33
CA GLN A 90 5.99 -4.07 27.95
C GLN A 90 5.86 -4.81 26.62
N VAL A 91 6.49 -4.27 25.59
CA VAL A 91 6.25 -4.72 24.22
C VAL A 91 7.32 -5.70 23.77
N ASN A 92 6.89 -6.83 23.20
CA ASN A 92 7.77 -7.73 22.49
C ASN A 92 7.87 -7.34 21.00
N PHE A 93 8.89 -6.57 20.65
CA PHE A 93 9.10 -6.12 19.26
C PHE A 93 9.38 -7.25 18.27
N THR A 94 9.74 -8.47 18.71
CA THR A 94 9.89 -9.61 17.79
C THR A 94 8.56 -10.09 17.21
N SER A 95 7.44 -9.64 17.78
CA SER A 95 6.09 -9.94 17.29
C SER A 95 5.59 -8.92 16.26
N ALA A 96 6.38 -7.89 15.93
CA ALA A 96 6.02 -6.91 14.91
C ALA A 96 5.79 -7.60 13.56
N GLN A 97 4.64 -7.33 12.95
CA GLN A 97 4.36 -7.77 11.58
C GLN A 97 5.01 -6.79 10.59
N PRO A 98 5.56 -7.28 9.47
CA PRO A 98 6.18 -6.43 8.48
C PRO A 98 5.14 -5.53 7.81
N MET A 99 5.53 -4.29 7.56
CA MET A 99 4.79 -3.32 6.75
C MET A 99 5.78 -2.77 5.71
N TYR A 100 5.32 -2.61 4.48
CA TYR A 100 6.18 -2.22 3.34
C TYR A 100 5.82 -0.85 2.76
N TRP A 101 4.59 -0.40 2.98
CA TRP A 101 4.12 0.91 2.55
C TRP A 101 4.94 2.03 3.15
N GLY A 102 5.56 2.86 2.32
CA GLY A 102 6.42 3.95 2.76
C GLY A 102 7.81 3.52 3.25
N ALA A 103 8.09 2.23 3.40
CA ALA A 103 9.38 1.76 3.89
C ALA A 103 10.53 2.24 2.99
N ASN A 104 11.52 2.89 3.58
CA ASN A 104 12.70 3.47 2.93
C ASN A 104 12.40 4.49 1.81
N ARG A 105 11.23 5.13 1.79
CA ARG A 105 10.85 6.10 0.74
C ARG A 105 11.39 7.52 0.93
N GLY A 106 12.11 7.77 2.02
CA GLY A 106 12.69 9.04 2.37
C GLY A 106 11.66 10.04 2.89
N CYS A 107 12.15 11.21 3.30
CA CYS A 107 11.32 12.29 3.84
C CYS A 107 10.17 12.72 2.91
N PRO A 108 10.37 12.87 1.57
CA PRO A 108 9.31 13.34 0.67
C PRO A 108 8.04 12.50 0.71
N PHE A 109 8.13 11.19 0.96
CA PHE A 109 6.96 10.35 1.13
C PHE A 109 6.08 10.82 2.30
N ALA A 110 6.72 11.16 3.41
CA ALA A 110 6.04 11.60 4.63
C ALA A 110 5.63 13.09 4.60
N THR A 111 6.34 13.95 3.86
CA THR A 111 6.15 15.42 3.95
C THR A 111 5.53 16.07 2.72
N ASP A 112 5.67 15.47 1.54
CA ASP A 112 5.25 16.07 0.29
C ASP A 112 3.90 15.51 -0.18
N LYS A 113 3.30 16.19 -1.17
CA LYS A 113 2.10 15.70 -1.83
C LYS A 113 2.35 14.40 -2.58
N CYS A 114 1.38 13.50 -2.54
CA CYS A 114 1.40 12.20 -3.23
C CYS A 114 1.34 12.28 -4.76
N ILE A 115 0.91 13.42 -5.31
CA ILE A 115 0.91 13.68 -6.76
C ILE A 115 1.67 14.99 -7.00
N GLN A 116 2.67 14.93 -7.87
CA GLN A 116 3.46 16.08 -8.29
C GLN A 116 3.26 16.31 -9.78
N GLY A 117 2.66 17.45 -10.13
CA GLY A 117 2.20 17.71 -11.50
C GLY A 117 1.07 16.74 -11.87
N THR A 118 1.37 15.79 -12.76
CA THR A 118 0.41 14.75 -13.20
C THR A 118 0.81 13.34 -12.79
N ALA A 119 1.93 13.18 -12.07
CA ALA A 119 2.50 11.89 -11.73
C ALA A 119 2.32 11.57 -10.25
N PRO A 120 1.91 10.34 -9.90
CA PRO A 120 1.98 9.87 -8.52
C PRO A 120 3.43 9.68 -8.09
N VAL A 121 3.74 10.04 -6.85
CA VAL A 121 5.10 9.97 -6.28
C VAL A 121 5.05 9.32 -4.89
N PRO A 122 5.51 8.06 -4.75
CA PRO A 122 5.99 7.15 -5.79
C PRO A 122 4.84 6.43 -6.52
N THR A 123 5.13 5.93 -7.73
CA THR A 123 4.16 5.32 -8.66
C THR A 123 3.72 3.91 -8.29
N ASP A 124 4.29 3.32 -7.24
CA ASP A 124 3.91 2.02 -6.69
C ASP A 124 3.05 2.11 -5.43
N HIS A 125 2.86 3.32 -4.89
CA HIS A 125 1.99 3.59 -3.74
C HIS A 125 0.74 4.35 -4.19
N PHE A 126 0.96 5.48 -4.86
CA PHE A 126 -0.10 6.36 -5.31
C PHE A 126 -0.43 6.12 -6.78
N CYS A 127 -1.62 6.54 -7.18
CA CYS A 127 -2.14 6.32 -8.52
C CYS A 127 -2.97 7.50 -9.00
N VAL A 128 -3.19 7.59 -10.31
CA VAL A 128 -3.95 8.68 -10.96
C VAL A 128 -4.99 8.18 -11.97
N ASP A 129 -5.10 6.86 -12.13
CA ASP A 129 -5.96 6.23 -13.13
C ASP A 129 -6.62 4.98 -12.54
N ALA A 130 -7.95 5.02 -12.43
CA ALA A 130 -8.78 3.93 -11.89
C ALA A 130 -8.74 2.66 -12.74
N SER A 131 -8.31 2.75 -14.00
CA SER A 131 -8.25 1.63 -14.93
C SER A 131 -6.97 0.79 -14.82
N VAL A 132 -5.98 1.24 -14.04
CA VAL A 132 -4.69 0.57 -13.90
C VAL A 132 -4.78 -0.59 -12.91
N ASP A 133 -4.55 -1.80 -13.41
CA ASP A 133 -4.24 -2.99 -12.60
C ASP A 133 -2.80 -2.91 -12.10
N SER A 134 -2.60 -3.16 -10.80
CA SER A 134 -1.30 -3.09 -10.15
C SER A 134 -1.19 -4.17 -9.07
N CYS A 135 -0.08 -4.15 -8.32
CA CYS A 135 0.13 -4.97 -7.15
C CYS A 135 0.12 -4.10 -5.90
N SER A 136 -0.27 -4.66 -4.77
CA SER A 136 -0.02 -4.03 -3.45
C SER A 136 1.49 -3.87 -3.25
N VAL A 137 1.91 -2.92 -2.40
CA VAL A 137 3.35 -2.66 -2.15
C VAL A 137 4.08 -3.89 -1.62
N ASP A 138 3.40 -4.72 -0.82
CA ASP A 138 3.94 -5.98 -0.29
C ASP A 138 3.90 -7.14 -1.31
N LEU A 139 3.37 -6.89 -2.51
CA LEU A 139 3.19 -7.84 -3.61
C LEU A 139 2.33 -9.06 -3.23
N THR A 140 1.58 -9.04 -2.14
CA THR A 140 0.80 -10.23 -1.72
C THR A 140 -0.59 -10.29 -2.37
N SER A 141 -1.05 -9.18 -2.95
CA SER A 141 -2.27 -9.15 -3.74
C SER A 141 -2.13 -8.27 -4.97
N ARG A 142 -3.01 -8.51 -5.94
CA ARG A 142 -3.37 -7.49 -6.91
C ARG A 142 -3.98 -6.29 -6.18
N ALA A 143 -3.83 -5.12 -6.78
CA ALA A 143 -4.33 -3.87 -6.25
C ALA A 143 -5.09 -3.07 -7.31
N VAL A 144 -6.01 -2.24 -6.83
CA VAL A 144 -6.77 -1.29 -7.64
C VAL A 144 -6.44 0.13 -7.20
N CYS A 145 -6.53 1.07 -8.14
CA CYS A 145 -6.40 2.48 -7.81
C CYS A 145 -7.69 3.01 -7.18
N THR A 146 -7.59 3.67 -6.03
CA THR A 146 -8.76 4.20 -5.29
C THR A 146 -9.28 5.55 -5.79
N VAL A 147 -8.74 6.06 -6.91
CA VAL A 147 -9.17 7.34 -7.47
C VAL A 147 -10.64 7.27 -7.86
N ARG A 148 -11.40 8.26 -7.40
CA ARG A 148 -12.84 8.39 -7.64
C ARG A 148 -13.25 9.85 -7.63
N THR A 149 -14.37 10.14 -8.27
CA THR A 149 -15.08 11.39 -8.03
C THR A 149 -15.73 11.30 -6.66
N THR A 150 -15.39 12.20 -5.74
CA THR A 150 -16.01 12.31 -4.43
C THR A 150 -17.13 13.35 -4.43
N THR A 151 -18.09 13.16 -3.53
CA THR A 151 -19.13 14.16 -3.22
C THR A 151 -18.65 15.18 -2.19
N ASP A 152 -17.54 14.90 -1.51
CA ASP A 152 -16.97 15.78 -0.50
C ASP A 152 -16.27 16.97 -1.16
N VAL A 153 -16.21 18.09 -0.44
CA VAL A 153 -15.41 19.23 -0.88
C VAL A 153 -13.95 18.96 -0.55
N ILE A 154 -13.14 18.61 -1.54
CA ILE A 154 -11.69 18.43 -1.38
C ILE A 154 -11.05 19.79 -1.05
N PRO A 155 -10.33 19.93 0.08
CA PRO A 155 -9.61 21.16 0.40
C PRO A 155 -8.58 21.51 -0.66
N ALA A 156 -8.34 22.80 -0.91
CA ALA A 156 -7.42 23.25 -1.95
C ALA A 156 -5.98 22.70 -1.79
N TYR A 157 -5.55 22.40 -0.56
CA TYR A 157 -4.26 21.78 -0.30
C TYR A 157 -4.19 20.28 -0.68
N ASP A 158 -5.33 19.60 -0.83
CA ASP A 158 -5.43 18.19 -1.23
C ASP A 158 -6.03 17.99 -2.64
N GLN A 159 -6.24 19.08 -3.38
CA GLN A 159 -6.63 18.99 -4.79
C GLN A 159 -5.41 18.64 -5.64
N TYR A 160 -5.37 17.40 -6.14
CA TYR A 160 -4.26 16.89 -6.96
C TYR A 160 -4.52 16.97 -8.47
N PHE A 161 -5.78 17.07 -8.90
CA PHE A 161 -6.16 17.00 -10.30
C PHE A 161 -6.63 18.38 -10.78
N SER A 162 -5.77 19.08 -11.53
CA SER A 162 -5.99 20.47 -11.93
C SER A 162 -7.28 20.73 -12.72
N ASN A 163 -7.78 19.70 -13.42
CA ASN A 163 -8.95 19.81 -14.29
C ASN A 163 -10.25 19.40 -13.58
N ASP A 164 -10.16 18.78 -12.39
CA ASP A 164 -11.31 18.30 -11.65
C ASP A 164 -11.04 18.32 -10.13
N PRO A 165 -11.52 19.35 -9.41
CA PRO A 165 -11.30 19.47 -7.97
C PRO A 165 -12.13 18.46 -7.15
N SER A 166 -12.97 17.65 -7.79
CA SER A 166 -13.74 16.58 -7.13
C SER A 166 -13.10 15.19 -7.29
N LEU A 167 -11.98 15.10 -8.01
CA LEU A 167 -11.28 13.83 -8.21
C LEU A 167 -10.21 13.63 -7.14
N GLY A 168 -10.22 12.47 -6.48
CA GLY A 168 -9.29 12.15 -5.39
C GLY A 168 -9.48 10.75 -4.84
N GLY A 169 -8.84 10.48 -3.71
CA GLY A 169 -8.95 9.25 -2.92
C GLY A 169 -9.91 9.39 -1.74
N SER A 170 -9.62 8.67 -0.66
CA SER A 170 -10.31 8.83 0.62
C SER A 170 -9.87 10.11 1.33
N SER A 171 -10.77 10.77 2.06
CA SER A 171 -10.40 11.92 2.91
C SER A 171 -9.35 11.55 3.96
N PHE A 172 -9.43 10.33 4.50
CA PHE A 172 -8.43 9.78 5.45
C PHE A 172 -7.01 9.69 4.90
N ALA A 173 -6.84 9.62 3.58
CA ALA A 173 -5.51 9.54 2.95
C ALA A 173 -5.13 10.89 2.34
N ASP A 174 -5.56 12.02 2.92
CA ASP A 174 -5.46 13.37 2.35
C ASP A 174 -5.97 13.46 0.90
N TYR A 175 -7.03 12.71 0.56
CA TYR A 175 -7.52 12.55 -0.82
C TYR A 175 -6.47 12.01 -1.81
N CYS A 176 -5.35 11.46 -1.36
CA CYS A 176 -4.40 10.76 -2.21
C CYS A 176 -5.03 9.47 -2.72
N PRO A 177 -5.10 9.25 -4.04
CA PRO A 177 -5.46 7.93 -4.54
C PRO A 177 -4.29 6.97 -4.36
N ILE A 178 -4.57 5.81 -3.80
CA ILE A 178 -3.62 4.77 -3.42
C ILE A 178 -3.91 3.46 -4.14
N TYR A 179 -2.89 2.63 -4.31
CA TYR A 179 -3.06 1.24 -4.72
C TYR A 179 -3.40 0.39 -3.51
N THR A 180 -4.67 -0.03 -3.41
CA THR A 180 -5.14 -0.88 -2.31
C THR A 180 -5.34 -2.32 -2.76
N GLY A 181 -4.86 -3.26 -1.95
CA GLY A 181 -5.11 -4.69 -2.13
C GLY A 181 -6.57 -5.06 -1.87
N TYR A 182 -7.05 -6.15 -2.46
CA TYR A 182 -8.43 -6.60 -2.28
C TYR A 182 -8.54 -8.14 -2.23
N LYS A 183 -9.63 -8.64 -1.65
CA LYS A 183 -9.83 -10.07 -1.40
C LYS A 183 -9.74 -10.96 -2.64
N GLY A 184 -10.36 -10.55 -3.75
CA GLY A 184 -10.26 -11.27 -5.04
C GLY A 184 -8.88 -11.15 -5.70
N GLY A 185 -8.02 -10.28 -5.18
CA GLY A 185 -6.67 -10.04 -5.64
C GLY A 185 -5.61 -10.85 -4.90
N ASP A 186 -5.95 -11.46 -3.75
CA ASP A 186 -5.01 -12.17 -2.89
C ASP A 186 -4.35 -13.34 -3.62
N CYS A 187 -3.03 -13.28 -3.76
CA CYS A 187 -2.25 -14.30 -4.45
C CYS A 187 -2.10 -15.60 -3.67
N TYR A 188 -2.45 -15.62 -2.39
CA TYR A 188 -2.33 -16.80 -1.53
C TYR A 188 -3.55 -17.71 -1.59
N LEU A 189 -4.69 -17.21 -2.07
CA LEU A 189 -5.96 -17.94 -2.10
C LEU A 189 -6.18 -18.62 -3.45
N PRO A 190 -6.14 -19.97 -3.54
CA PRO A 190 -6.33 -20.70 -4.80
C PRO A 190 -7.65 -20.39 -5.51
N SER A 191 -8.68 -20.00 -4.76
CA SER A 191 -10.00 -19.63 -5.28
C SER A 191 -10.00 -18.34 -6.11
N ASN A 192 -8.93 -17.54 -6.06
CA ASN A 192 -8.81 -16.29 -6.81
C ASN A 192 -8.24 -16.47 -8.22
N LEU A 193 -7.81 -17.68 -8.58
CA LEU A 193 -7.34 -17.97 -9.94
C LEU A 193 -8.46 -17.72 -10.95
N GLN A 194 -8.24 -16.76 -11.85
CA GLN A 194 -9.21 -16.38 -12.87
C GLN A 194 -9.00 -17.19 -14.16
N ALA A 195 -10.11 -17.62 -14.75
CA ALA A 195 -10.16 -18.22 -16.08
C ALA A 195 -11.20 -17.47 -16.94
N PRO A 196 -11.02 -17.40 -18.27
CA PRO A 196 -12.05 -16.89 -19.16
C PRO A 196 -13.39 -17.63 -18.98
N THR A 197 -14.50 -16.91 -19.07
CA THR A 197 -15.85 -17.43 -18.86
C THR A 197 -16.11 -18.69 -19.69
N GLY A 198 -16.57 -19.76 -19.03
CA GLY A 198 -16.87 -21.04 -19.68
C GLY A 198 -15.64 -21.91 -19.96
N THR A 199 -14.47 -21.55 -19.43
CA THR A 199 -13.23 -22.31 -19.57
C THR A 199 -12.59 -22.61 -18.22
N SER A 200 -11.66 -23.57 -18.20
CA SER A 200 -10.71 -23.80 -17.11
C SER A 200 -9.29 -23.39 -17.51
N LEU A 201 -9.16 -22.54 -18.53
CA LEU A 201 -7.87 -22.18 -19.08
C LEU A 201 -7.15 -21.21 -18.15
N ASN A 202 -6.01 -21.64 -17.60
CA ASN A 202 -5.07 -20.75 -16.94
C ASN A 202 -4.34 -19.90 -18.00
N LEU A 203 -4.99 -18.80 -18.38
CA LEU A 203 -4.61 -18.00 -19.52
C LEU A 203 -3.26 -17.28 -19.32
N LEU A 204 -3.00 -16.85 -18.09
CA LEU A 204 -1.85 -16.00 -17.71
C LEU A 204 -0.72 -16.79 -17.02
N GLY A 205 -0.88 -18.11 -16.91
CA GLY A 205 0.09 -19.02 -16.29
C GLY A 205 0.27 -18.81 -14.79
N GLU A 206 -0.76 -18.31 -14.12
CA GLU A 206 -0.74 -17.91 -12.72
C GLU A 206 -0.74 -19.12 -11.78
N THR A 207 -0.25 -18.93 -10.57
CA THR A 207 -0.37 -19.87 -9.46
C THR A 207 -0.73 -19.08 -8.22
N TYR A 208 -1.74 -19.55 -7.50
CA TYR A 208 -2.17 -18.96 -6.24
C TYR A 208 -1.82 -19.91 -5.09
N SER A 209 -0.93 -19.47 -4.20
CA SER A 209 -0.34 -20.29 -3.13
C SER A 209 0.29 -19.41 -2.05
N PRO A 210 0.61 -19.92 -0.85
CA PRO A 210 1.35 -19.16 0.17
C PRO A 210 2.73 -18.64 -0.28
N THR A 211 3.25 -19.14 -1.41
CA THR A 211 4.51 -18.68 -2.02
C THR A 211 4.30 -17.76 -3.23
N SER A 212 3.06 -17.37 -3.54
CA SER A 212 2.73 -16.61 -4.73
C SER A 212 2.69 -15.12 -4.49
N PHE A 213 3.38 -14.35 -5.33
CA PHE A 213 3.38 -12.89 -5.28
C PHE A 213 2.79 -12.31 -6.56
N CYS A 214 2.18 -11.15 -6.44
CA CYS A 214 1.71 -10.34 -7.54
C CYS A 214 2.91 -9.72 -8.25
N LEU A 215 3.00 -9.94 -9.56
CA LEU A 215 4.03 -9.39 -10.42
C LEU A 215 3.36 -8.73 -11.63
N LYS A 216 3.97 -7.67 -12.18
CA LYS A 216 3.59 -7.17 -13.51
C LYS A 216 3.86 -8.25 -14.53
N SER A 217 2.90 -8.49 -15.42
CA SER A 217 2.96 -9.61 -16.35
C SER A 217 2.23 -9.30 -17.65
N THR A 218 2.83 -9.73 -18.75
CA THR A 218 2.23 -9.77 -20.08
C THR A 218 2.11 -11.21 -20.59
N LEU A 219 2.25 -12.19 -19.68
CA LEU A 219 2.24 -13.60 -20.04
C LEU A 219 0.86 -13.99 -20.59
N LEU A 220 0.87 -14.69 -21.70
CA LEU A 220 -0.33 -15.20 -22.36
C LEU A 220 -0.01 -16.57 -22.96
N THR A 221 -0.82 -17.57 -22.63
CA THR A 221 -0.67 -18.91 -23.23
C THR A 221 -0.84 -18.83 -24.76
N THR A 222 0.04 -19.51 -25.50
CA THR A 222 0.04 -19.47 -26.98
C THR A 222 -1.17 -20.16 -27.60
N LYS A 223 -1.79 -21.10 -26.88
CA LYS A 223 -3.04 -21.78 -27.27
C LYS A 223 -4.25 -21.17 -26.57
N ASN A 224 -4.38 -19.84 -26.64
CA ASN A 224 -5.44 -19.10 -25.95
C ASN A 224 -6.81 -19.11 -26.64
N ALA A 225 -6.93 -19.63 -27.87
CA ALA A 225 -8.16 -19.62 -28.66
C ALA A 225 -8.84 -18.23 -28.78
N GLY A 226 -8.06 -17.15 -28.70
CA GLY A 226 -8.57 -15.77 -28.74
C GLY A 226 -9.15 -15.25 -27.41
N TRP A 227 -9.11 -16.05 -26.34
CA TRP A 227 -9.55 -15.60 -25.01
C TRP A 227 -8.60 -14.56 -24.42
N SER A 228 -9.17 -13.62 -23.67
CA SER A 228 -8.45 -12.60 -22.91
C SER A 228 -9.10 -12.42 -21.53
N ILE A 229 -8.34 -11.87 -20.58
CA ILE A 229 -8.88 -11.33 -19.33
C ILE A 229 -8.69 -9.80 -19.40
N PRO A 230 -9.74 -9.03 -19.75
CA PRO A 230 -9.62 -7.59 -19.96
C PRO A 230 -9.05 -6.86 -18.74
N GLY A 231 -8.21 -5.85 -18.98
CA GLY A 231 -7.65 -4.98 -17.94
C GLY A 231 -6.55 -5.61 -17.08
N ARG A 232 -6.17 -6.87 -17.30
CA ARG A 232 -5.12 -7.53 -16.53
C ARG A 232 -3.72 -7.18 -17.07
N SER A 233 -2.90 -6.60 -16.21
CA SER A 233 -1.47 -6.31 -16.47
C SER A 233 -0.56 -6.88 -15.37
N THR A 234 -1.14 -7.58 -14.40
CA THR A 234 -0.43 -8.28 -13.33
C THR A 234 -0.82 -9.75 -13.28
N GLY A 235 -0.09 -10.55 -12.51
CA GLY A 235 -0.41 -11.95 -12.26
C GLY A 235 0.20 -12.46 -10.96
N CYS A 236 -0.43 -13.46 -10.36
CA CYS A 236 0.09 -14.13 -9.17
C CYS A 236 0.96 -15.33 -9.58
N TYR A 237 2.22 -15.36 -9.13
CA TYR A 237 3.17 -16.41 -9.50
C TYR A 237 3.94 -16.92 -8.27
N ALA A 238 4.04 -18.25 -8.15
CA ALA A 238 4.82 -18.86 -7.09
C ALA A 238 6.29 -18.47 -7.24
N THR A 239 6.86 -17.88 -6.20
CA THR A 239 8.17 -17.26 -6.23
C THR A 239 9.01 -17.77 -5.07
N THR A 240 10.27 -18.08 -5.33
CA THR A 240 11.27 -18.39 -4.32
C THR A 240 12.45 -17.44 -4.46
N CYS A 241 13.09 -17.12 -3.34
CA CYS A 241 14.32 -16.31 -3.33
C CYS A 241 15.43 -17.12 -2.66
N SER A 242 16.56 -17.26 -3.35
CA SER A 242 17.75 -17.91 -2.80
C SER A 242 18.99 -17.20 -3.30
N SER A 243 19.88 -16.80 -2.37
CA SER A 243 21.14 -16.13 -2.68
C SER A 243 21.00 -14.91 -3.62
N GLY A 244 19.94 -14.11 -3.45
CA GLY A 244 19.67 -12.92 -4.28
C GLY A 244 19.07 -13.21 -5.66
N VAL A 245 18.81 -14.47 -5.98
CA VAL A 245 18.12 -14.86 -7.22
C VAL A 245 16.65 -15.15 -6.90
N VAL A 246 15.77 -14.44 -7.61
CA VAL A 246 14.33 -14.66 -7.57
C VAL A 246 13.98 -15.68 -8.66
N SER A 247 13.31 -16.76 -8.29
CA SER A 247 12.85 -17.79 -9.22
C SER A 247 11.33 -17.84 -9.22
N ILE A 248 10.74 -17.59 -10.39
CA ILE A 248 9.31 -17.47 -10.61
C ILE A 248 8.82 -18.70 -11.37
N SER A 249 7.82 -19.38 -10.83
CA SER A 249 7.18 -20.53 -11.45
C SER A 249 5.97 -20.09 -12.26
N VAL A 250 5.99 -20.37 -13.56
CA VAL A 250 4.92 -20.05 -14.52
C VAL A 250 4.30 -21.36 -15.01
N VAL A 251 2.99 -21.49 -14.86
CA VAL A 251 2.27 -22.70 -15.28
C VAL A 251 1.93 -22.60 -16.77
N GLY A 252 2.48 -23.50 -17.57
CA GLY A 252 2.17 -23.65 -18.99
C GLY A 252 1.37 -24.91 -19.29
N ALA A 253 0.91 -25.04 -20.54
CA ALA A 253 0.16 -26.22 -20.98
C ALA A 253 0.97 -27.53 -20.95
N SER A 254 2.30 -27.44 -21.01
CA SER A 254 3.24 -28.58 -21.03
C SER A 254 3.93 -28.81 -19.67
N GLY A 255 3.51 -28.09 -18.63
CA GLY A 255 4.12 -28.11 -17.31
C GLY A 255 4.56 -26.73 -16.83
N THR A 256 5.24 -26.71 -15.68
CA THR A 256 5.75 -25.48 -15.06
C THR A 256 7.11 -25.10 -15.63
N SER A 257 7.26 -23.84 -16.03
CA SER A 257 8.54 -23.24 -16.40
C SER A 257 9.07 -22.39 -15.25
N LEU A 258 10.37 -22.45 -15.00
CA LEU A 258 11.05 -21.58 -14.03
C LEU A 258 11.71 -20.41 -14.76
N VAL A 259 11.42 -19.19 -14.33
CA VAL A 259 12.05 -17.96 -14.81
C VAL A 259 12.88 -17.38 -13.67
N SER A 260 14.19 -17.23 -13.88
CA SER A 260 15.07 -16.61 -12.90
C SER A 260 15.31 -15.14 -13.21
N CYS A 261 15.24 -14.31 -12.18
CA CYS A 261 15.57 -12.89 -12.21
C CYS A 261 16.67 -12.65 -11.17
N SER A 262 17.80 -12.09 -11.59
CA SER A 262 18.82 -11.55 -10.69
C SER A 262 18.57 -10.05 -10.50
N GLN A 263 18.73 -9.56 -9.27
CA GLN A 263 18.92 -8.12 -9.03
C GLN A 263 20.22 -7.63 -9.67
#